data_AF-A0A5K1AUY6-F1
#
_entry.id   AF-A0A5K1AUY6-F1
#
_cell.length_a   1.000
_cell.length_b   1.000
_cell.length_c   1.000
_cell.angle_alpha   90.00
_cell.angle_beta   90.00
_cell.angle_gamma   90.00
#
_symmetry.space_group_name_H-M   'P 1'
#
loop_
_entity.id
_entity.type
_entity.pdbx_description
1 polymer ?
#
loop_
_entity_poly.entity_id
_entity_poly.type
_entity_poly.pdbx_seq_one_letter_code
_entity_poly.pdbx_strand_id
1 'polypeptide(L)'
;RKVEGAYSNSLGFDVIDTWGRPLPDPQRWPSSKGGKGFKNVADAVHKIGFKFGIHVMRGISTQAVNANTLVLDVITGGQYNDSERHWQAKENGLKERACPWMSQGFMAVYTDKGAGRAFLTSLYHQYAEWGVDFVKHDCVFGDDLDTSEILIVSEALQRISRPIVYSLSPHLEHTLRQPWLPKLVAG
;
A
#
# COMPACT_ATOMS: atom_id res chain seq x y z
N ARG A 1 -20.66 3.86 6.62
CA ARG A 1 -21.22 2.93 7.63
C ARG A 1 -20.13 1.91 7.97
N LYS A 2 -19.97 1.51 9.24
CA LYS A 2 -19.10 0.36 9.56
C LYS A 2 -19.79 -0.91 9.06
N VAL A 3 -19.07 -1.80 8.39
CA VAL A 3 -19.60 -3.11 8.00
C VAL A 3 -19.87 -3.90 9.28
N GLU A 4 -21.04 -4.52 9.39
CA GLU A 4 -21.41 -5.30 10.57
C GLU A 4 -20.45 -6.49 10.75
N GLY A 5 -19.94 -6.68 11.98
CA GLY A 5 -18.93 -7.71 12.28
C GLY A 5 -17.48 -7.34 11.92
N ALA A 6 -17.23 -6.24 11.21
CA ALA A 6 -15.87 -5.80 10.90
C ALA A 6 -15.19 -5.12 12.10
N TYR A 7 -13.92 -5.45 12.32
CA TYR A 7 -13.05 -4.86 13.36
C TYR A 7 -11.61 -4.76 12.86
N SER A 8 -10.68 -4.24 13.67
CA SER A 8 -9.32 -3.92 13.21
C SER A 8 -8.51 -5.10 12.67
N ASN A 9 -8.82 -6.34 13.05
CA ASN A 9 -8.11 -7.54 12.59
C ASN A 9 -9.04 -8.50 11.80
N SER A 10 -10.14 -8.01 11.23
CA SER A 10 -11.05 -8.85 10.45
C SER A 10 -10.49 -9.16 9.06
N LEU A 11 -10.64 -10.41 8.62
CA LEU A 11 -10.41 -10.87 7.24
C LEU A 11 -11.73 -10.95 6.49
N GLY A 12 -11.72 -10.72 5.17
CA GLY A 12 -12.91 -10.91 4.32
C GLY A 12 -13.61 -9.61 3.87
N PHE A 13 -13.09 -8.44 4.25
CA PHE A 13 -13.77 -7.16 4.06
C PHE A 13 -13.03 -6.15 3.17
N ASP A 14 -11.74 -6.34 2.90
CA ASP A 14 -11.02 -5.49 1.94
C ASP A 14 -11.56 -5.73 0.53
N VAL A 15 -11.79 -4.63 -0.18
CA VAL A 15 -12.05 -4.66 -1.62
C VAL A 15 -10.71 -4.59 -2.33
N ILE A 16 -10.42 -5.53 -3.22
CA ILE A 16 -9.17 -5.59 -3.99
C ILE A 16 -9.47 -5.57 -5.49
N ASP A 17 -8.58 -4.98 -6.28
CA ASP A 17 -8.63 -5.12 -7.74
C ASP A 17 -8.03 -6.46 -8.22
N THR A 18 -8.05 -6.70 -9.53
CA THR A 18 -7.51 -7.92 -10.15
C THR A 18 -6.01 -8.12 -9.92
N TRP A 19 -5.31 -7.06 -9.51
CA TRP A 19 -3.88 -7.03 -9.23
C TRP A 19 -3.57 -7.13 -7.72
N GLY A 20 -4.60 -7.36 -6.89
CA GLY A 20 -4.46 -7.47 -5.44
C GLY A 20 -4.29 -6.15 -4.71
N ARG A 21 -4.46 -5.01 -5.40
CA ARG A 21 -4.32 -3.69 -4.80
C ARG A 21 -5.62 -3.31 -4.06
N PRO A 22 -5.55 -2.83 -2.81
CA PRO A 22 -6.73 -2.40 -2.08
C PRO A 22 -7.46 -1.24 -2.76
N LEU A 23 -8.79 -1.26 -2.72
CA LEU A 23 -9.68 -0.22 -3.24
C LEU A 23 -10.56 0.36 -2.13
N PRO A 24 -11.03 1.61 -2.27
CA PRO A 24 -12.00 2.17 -1.34
C PRO A 24 -13.33 1.43 -1.45
N ASP A 25 -13.83 0.90 -0.33
CA ASP A 25 -15.13 0.25 -0.24
C ASP A 25 -16.23 1.14 -0.86
N PRO A 26 -16.91 0.71 -1.94
CA PRO A 26 -17.91 1.51 -2.64
C PRO A 26 -19.20 1.74 -1.84
N GLN A 27 -19.45 0.99 -0.77
CA GLN A 27 -20.55 1.27 0.15
C GLN A 27 -20.21 2.45 1.07
N ARG A 28 -18.96 2.51 1.56
CA ARG A 28 -18.47 3.63 2.37
C ARG A 28 -18.15 4.86 1.52
N TRP A 29 -17.63 4.66 0.31
CA TRP A 29 -17.20 5.67 -0.64
C TRP A 29 -17.92 5.49 -1.98
N PRO A 30 -19.20 5.89 -2.11
CA PRO A 30 -19.97 5.68 -3.34
C PRO A 30 -19.31 6.23 -4.61
N SER A 31 -18.46 7.26 -4.47
CA SER A 31 -17.69 7.85 -5.55
C SER A 31 -16.58 6.95 -6.12
N SER A 32 -16.21 5.84 -5.46
CA SER A 32 -15.21 4.89 -5.92
C SER A 32 -15.75 3.84 -6.89
N LYS A 33 -17.09 3.71 -7.00
CA LYS A 33 -17.76 2.76 -7.90
C LYS A 33 -17.26 2.90 -9.35
N GLY A 34 -17.13 1.75 -10.01
CA GLY A 34 -16.64 1.69 -11.39
C GLY A 34 -15.12 1.90 -11.52
N GLY A 35 -14.35 1.50 -10.50
CA GLY A 35 -12.88 1.55 -10.56
C GLY A 35 -12.28 2.95 -10.42
N LYS A 36 -13.06 3.95 -9.97
CA LYS A 36 -12.60 5.34 -9.85
C LYS A 36 -11.70 5.58 -8.64
N GLY A 37 -11.66 4.62 -7.71
CA GLY A 37 -10.88 4.71 -6.48
C GLY A 37 -11.15 6.01 -5.72
N PHE A 38 -10.10 6.68 -5.24
CA PHE A 38 -10.23 7.95 -4.53
C PHE A 38 -10.20 9.19 -5.43
N LYS A 39 -10.08 9.04 -6.76
CA LYS A 39 -9.90 10.18 -7.66
C LYS A 39 -10.91 11.30 -7.46
N ASN A 40 -12.19 10.96 -7.42
CA ASN A 40 -13.26 11.95 -7.24
C ASN A 40 -13.21 12.66 -5.87
N VAL A 41 -12.73 11.97 -4.83
CA VAL A 41 -12.56 12.56 -3.49
C VAL A 41 -11.39 13.53 -3.50
N ALA A 42 -10.24 13.11 -4.06
CA ALA A 42 -9.07 13.95 -4.19
C ALA A 42 -9.37 15.21 -5.02
N ASP A 43 -10.02 15.06 -6.19
CA ASP A 43 -10.42 16.18 -7.05
C ASP A 43 -11.30 17.19 -6.29
N ALA A 44 -12.25 16.71 -5.48
CA ALA A 44 -13.11 17.57 -4.67
C ALA A 44 -12.33 18.33 -3.58
N VAL A 45 -11.38 17.66 -2.92
CA VAL A 45 -10.49 18.25 -1.90
C VAL A 45 -9.55 19.29 -2.53
N HIS A 46 -8.98 19.00 -3.71
CA HIS A 46 -8.12 19.94 -4.42
C HIS A 46 -8.88 21.18 -4.90
N LYS A 47 -10.13 21.02 -5.34
CA LYS A 47 -10.97 22.13 -5.80
C LYS A 47 -11.23 23.19 -4.72
N ILE A 48 -11.19 22.80 -3.45
CA ILE A 48 -11.33 23.71 -2.30
C ILE A 48 -9.97 24.15 -1.71
N GLY A 49 -8.86 23.90 -2.41
CA GLY A 49 -7.53 24.37 -2.04
C GLY A 49 -6.79 23.52 -1.01
N PHE A 50 -7.30 22.34 -0.65
CA PHE A 50 -6.66 21.42 0.29
C PHE A 50 -5.93 20.27 -0.41
N LYS A 51 -5.17 19.49 0.37
CA LYS A 51 -4.47 18.28 -0.07
C LYS A 51 -5.14 17.03 0.49
N PHE A 52 -5.07 15.92 -0.24
CA PHE A 52 -5.71 14.66 0.12
C PHE A 52 -4.69 13.61 0.57
N GLY A 53 -4.95 12.98 1.72
CA GLY A 53 -4.06 11.97 2.30
C GLY A 53 -4.77 10.65 2.60
N ILE A 54 -4.04 9.55 2.50
CA ILE A 54 -4.52 8.21 2.85
C ILE A 54 -3.61 7.51 3.86
N HIS A 55 -4.19 6.57 4.60
CA HIS A 55 -3.48 5.64 5.47
C HIS A 55 -3.44 4.28 4.78
N VAL A 56 -2.26 3.65 4.78
CA VAL A 56 -2.03 2.36 4.12
C VAL A 56 -1.21 1.46 5.04
N MET A 57 -1.41 0.16 4.89
CA MET A 57 -0.70 -0.87 5.66
C MET A 57 0.54 -1.35 4.91
N ARG A 58 1.52 -1.92 5.64
CA ARG A 58 2.65 -2.62 5.04
C ARG A 58 2.22 -3.65 3.99
N GLY A 59 3.01 -3.80 2.95
CA GLY A 59 2.94 -4.90 1.99
C GLY A 59 1.57 -5.16 1.36
N ILE A 60 1.10 -6.40 1.48
CA ILE A 60 -0.04 -6.98 0.76
C ILE A 60 -1.11 -7.50 1.72
N SER A 61 -2.38 -7.41 1.31
CA SER A 61 -3.48 -7.98 2.09
C SER A 61 -3.49 -9.50 2.03
N THR A 62 -3.87 -10.15 3.14
CA THR A 62 -4.12 -11.59 3.21
C THR A 62 -5.17 -12.03 2.20
N GLN A 63 -6.15 -11.17 1.89
CA GLN A 63 -7.15 -11.48 0.88
C GLN A 63 -6.57 -11.54 -0.53
N ALA A 64 -5.68 -10.64 -0.91
CA ALA A 64 -4.99 -10.71 -2.20
C ALA A 64 -4.15 -12.00 -2.31
N VAL A 65 -3.45 -12.36 -1.22
CA VAL A 65 -2.70 -13.62 -1.10
C VAL A 65 -3.62 -14.84 -1.25
N ASN A 66 -4.76 -14.86 -0.57
CA ASN A 66 -5.71 -15.98 -0.61
C ASN A 66 -6.42 -16.10 -1.97
N ALA A 67 -6.78 -14.98 -2.58
CA ALA A 67 -7.33 -14.91 -3.93
C ALA A 67 -6.27 -15.19 -5.01
N ASN A 68 -5.00 -15.24 -4.62
CA ASN A 68 -3.85 -15.49 -5.49
C ASN A 68 -3.84 -14.56 -6.72
N THR A 69 -4.09 -13.27 -6.48
CA THR A 69 -4.20 -12.26 -7.54
C THR A 69 -2.90 -12.14 -8.34
N LEU A 70 -3.02 -11.63 -9.56
CA LEU A 70 -1.85 -11.30 -10.37
C LEU A 70 -1.13 -10.08 -9.78
N VAL A 71 0.11 -9.84 -10.23
CA VAL A 71 0.86 -8.61 -9.91
C VAL A 71 0.93 -7.74 -11.16
N LEU A 72 0.59 -6.46 -11.04
CA LEU A 72 0.67 -5.49 -12.13
C LEU A 72 2.12 -5.06 -12.35
N ASP A 73 2.54 -5.04 -13.61
CA ASP A 73 3.69 -4.28 -14.06
C ASP A 73 3.22 -2.93 -14.62
N VAL A 74 3.59 -1.85 -13.92
CA VAL A 74 3.20 -0.48 -14.30
C VAL A 74 3.85 0.00 -15.60
N ILE A 75 4.93 -0.65 -16.06
CA ILE A 75 5.62 -0.28 -17.31
C ILE A 75 4.87 -0.84 -18.50
N THR A 76 4.47 -2.11 -18.46
CA THR A 76 3.75 -2.77 -19.55
C THR A 76 2.23 -2.61 -19.45
N GLY A 77 1.70 -2.30 -18.27
CA GLY A 77 0.26 -2.30 -17.97
C GLY A 77 -0.33 -3.71 -17.85
N GLY A 78 0.49 -4.75 -17.93
CA GLY A 78 0.08 -6.15 -17.90
C GLY A 78 0.56 -6.88 -16.64
N GLN A 79 0.48 -8.21 -16.67
CA GLN A 79 1.03 -9.02 -15.60
C GLN A 79 2.56 -8.90 -15.54
N TYR A 80 3.09 -8.72 -14.33
CA TYR A 80 4.52 -8.79 -14.07
C TYR A 80 5.05 -10.21 -14.30
N ASN A 81 6.05 -10.32 -15.17
CA ASN A 81 6.74 -11.57 -15.47
C ASN A 81 8.25 -11.35 -15.35
N ASP A 82 8.95 -12.32 -14.78
CA ASP A 82 10.41 -12.39 -14.81
C ASP A 82 10.79 -13.80 -15.28
N SER A 83 11.63 -13.90 -16.31
CA SER A 83 12.19 -15.17 -16.77
C SER A 83 11.11 -16.23 -17.05
N GLU A 84 10.04 -15.84 -17.76
CA GLU A 84 8.85 -16.66 -18.10
C GLU A 84 7.98 -17.09 -16.91
N ARG A 85 8.30 -16.67 -15.68
CA ARG A 85 7.47 -16.96 -14.51
C ARG A 85 6.35 -15.94 -14.36
N HIS A 86 5.13 -16.47 -14.24
CA HIS A 86 3.92 -15.75 -13.91
C HIS A 86 3.78 -15.58 -12.40
N TRP A 87 4.10 -14.39 -11.89
CA TRP A 87 4.05 -14.14 -10.45
C TRP A 87 2.63 -13.86 -9.96
N GLN A 88 2.32 -14.39 -8.77
CA GLN A 88 1.03 -14.22 -8.10
C GLN A 88 1.22 -13.85 -6.62
N ALA A 89 0.18 -13.30 -6.00
CA ALA A 89 0.21 -12.79 -4.64
C ALA A 89 0.61 -13.84 -3.59
N LYS A 90 0.22 -15.12 -3.78
CA LYS A 90 0.54 -16.20 -2.83
C LYS A 90 2.04 -16.45 -2.66
N GLU A 91 2.83 -16.16 -3.70
CA GLU A 91 4.28 -16.33 -3.70
C GLU A 91 5.04 -15.08 -3.22
N ASN A 92 4.31 -14.00 -2.99
CA ASN A 92 4.86 -12.67 -2.69
C ASN A 92 4.64 -12.24 -1.23
N GLY A 93 3.59 -12.74 -0.56
CA GLY A 93 3.32 -12.43 0.84
C GLY A 93 4.25 -13.15 1.82
N LEU A 94 4.84 -12.40 2.75
CA LEU A 94 5.72 -12.88 3.83
C LEU A 94 4.91 -13.04 5.12
N LYS A 95 4.26 -14.20 5.30
CA LYS A 95 3.27 -14.46 6.38
C LYS A 95 3.85 -14.26 7.78
N GLU A 96 5.08 -14.69 7.98
CA GLU A 96 5.89 -14.53 9.18
C GLU A 96 6.15 -13.06 9.56
N ARG A 97 5.82 -12.10 8.67
CA ARG A 97 5.89 -10.66 8.91
C ARG A 97 4.56 -9.94 8.72
N ALA A 98 3.50 -10.57 9.22
CA ALA A 98 2.20 -9.92 9.38
C ALA A 98 2.29 -8.70 10.32
N CYS A 99 1.44 -7.69 10.11
CA CYS A 99 1.38 -6.56 11.04
C CYS A 99 0.92 -7.04 12.43
N PRO A 100 1.63 -6.74 13.54
CA PRO A 100 1.33 -7.33 14.85
C PRO A 100 -0.10 -7.11 15.36
N TRP A 101 -0.66 -5.93 15.14
CA TRP A 101 -2.01 -5.57 15.58
C TRP A 101 -3.11 -5.88 14.55
N MET A 102 -2.73 -6.31 13.34
CA MET A 102 -3.63 -6.68 12.23
C MET A 102 -3.09 -7.95 11.52
N SER A 103 -2.79 -8.99 12.31
CA SER A 103 -2.10 -10.20 11.83
C SER A 103 -2.87 -11.01 10.79
N GLN A 104 -4.19 -10.84 10.69
CA GLN A 104 -5.03 -11.47 9.68
C GLN A 104 -5.22 -10.61 8.43
N GLY A 105 -4.93 -9.30 8.51
CA GLY A 105 -5.24 -8.36 7.43
C GLY A 105 -4.10 -8.18 6.44
N PHE A 106 -2.91 -7.81 6.90
CA PHE A 106 -1.79 -7.43 6.02
C PHE A 106 -0.46 -8.04 6.48
N MET A 107 0.41 -8.30 5.50
CA MET A 107 1.76 -8.81 5.69
C MET A 107 2.75 -8.16 4.73
N ALA A 108 4.02 -8.11 5.10
CA ALA A 108 5.09 -7.64 4.22
C ALA A 108 5.18 -8.45 2.92
N VAL A 109 5.85 -7.91 1.90
CA VAL A 109 6.19 -8.66 0.68
C VAL A 109 7.66 -9.06 0.61
N TYR A 110 7.96 -10.09 -0.17
CA TYR A 110 9.33 -10.49 -0.53
C TYR A 110 9.97 -9.49 -1.51
N THR A 111 10.74 -8.53 -1.01
CA THR A 111 11.38 -7.47 -1.82
C THR A 111 12.62 -7.90 -2.59
N ASP A 112 13.19 -9.07 -2.27
CA ASP A 112 14.24 -9.73 -3.05
C ASP A 112 13.72 -10.21 -4.42
N LYS A 113 12.43 -10.53 -4.51
CA LYS A 113 11.73 -10.90 -5.73
C LYS A 113 11.30 -9.68 -6.53
N GLY A 114 11.41 -9.78 -7.85
CA GLY A 114 10.92 -8.74 -8.77
C GLY A 114 9.43 -8.43 -8.58
N ALA A 115 8.62 -9.44 -8.32
CA ALA A 115 7.19 -9.29 -8.09
C ALA A 115 6.84 -8.50 -6.82
N GLY A 116 7.62 -8.62 -5.74
CA GLY A 116 7.45 -7.81 -4.53
C GLY A 116 7.66 -6.34 -4.82
N ARG A 117 8.74 -6.04 -5.54
CA ARG A 117 9.06 -4.68 -5.97
C ARG A 117 8.00 -4.10 -6.91
N ALA A 118 7.54 -4.90 -7.88
CA ALA A 118 6.49 -4.51 -8.81
C ALA A 118 5.15 -4.25 -8.10
N PHE A 119 4.75 -5.12 -7.17
CA PHE A 119 3.52 -4.95 -6.39
C PHE A 119 3.55 -3.64 -5.59
N LEU A 120 4.61 -3.39 -4.82
CA LEU A 120 4.76 -2.13 -4.07
C LEU A 120 4.73 -0.93 -5.02
N THR A 121 5.50 -0.96 -6.11
CA THR A 121 5.50 0.12 -7.11
C THR A 121 4.09 0.40 -7.66
N SER A 122 3.32 -0.66 -7.95
CA SER A 122 1.96 -0.56 -8.49
C SER A 122 0.94 0.10 -7.54
N LEU A 123 1.13 -0.03 -6.22
CA LEU A 123 0.30 0.64 -5.22
C LEU A 123 0.52 2.16 -5.26
N TYR A 124 1.77 2.61 -5.31
CA TYR A 124 2.06 4.04 -5.27
C TYR A 124 1.74 4.74 -6.59
N HIS A 125 1.83 4.03 -7.73
CA HIS A 125 1.25 4.51 -8.99
C HIS A 125 -0.27 4.67 -8.90
N GLN A 126 -0.99 3.70 -8.33
CA GLN A 126 -2.44 3.80 -8.10
C GLN A 126 -2.80 5.04 -7.26
N TYR A 127 -2.05 5.30 -6.20
CA TYR A 127 -2.29 6.44 -5.32
C TYR A 127 -2.03 7.78 -6.04
N ALA A 128 -0.99 7.82 -6.88
CA ALA A 128 -0.71 8.98 -7.72
C ALA A 128 -1.83 9.24 -8.75
N GLU A 129 -2.34 8.20 -9.40
CA GLU A 129 -3.46 8.27 -10.34
C GLU A 129 -4.75 8.77 -9.68
N TRP A 130 -4.97 8.42 -8.41
CA TRP A 130 -6.07 8.97 -7.61
C TRP A 130 -5.87 10.41 -7.16
N GLY A 131 -4.69 11.01 -7.34
CA GLY A 131 -4.42 12.35 -6.87
C GLY A 131 -4.10 12.42 -5.37
N VAL A 132 -3.57 11.37 -4.76
CA VAL A 132 -3.10 11.44 -3.36
C VAL A 132 -1.89 12.37 -3.24
N ASP A 133 -1.81 13.18 -2.17
CA ASP A 133 -0.70 14.07 -1.85
C ASP A 133 0.10 13.62 -0.62
N PHE A 134 -0.46 12.74 0.20
CA PHE A 134 0.11 12.30 1.46
C PHE A 134 -0.24 10.83 1.73
N VAL A 135 0.75 10.04 2.14
CA VAL A 135 0.58 8.64 2.56
C VAL A 135 1.17 8.47 3.95
N LYS A 136 0.34 8.04 4.90
CA LYS A 136 0.78 7.47 6.18
C LYS A 136 0.88 5.96 6.05
N HIS A 137 2.10 5.45 5.95
CA HIS A 137 2.40 4.03 5.78
C HIS A 137 2.65 3.41 7.14
N ASP A 138 1.80 2.46 7.51
CA ASP A 138 1.72 1.90 8.85
C ASP A 138 2.23 0.47 8.92
N CYS A 139 2.61 0.08 10.13
CA CYS A 139 3.39 -1.12 10.40
C CYS A 139 4.70 -1.18 9.61
N VAL A 140 5.31 -0.11 9.12
CA VAL A 140 6.65 -0.21 8.47
C VAL A 140 7.79 0.23 9.38
N PHE A 141 7.46 0.66 10.59
CA PHE A 141 8.39 1.19 11.56
C PHE A 141 8.11 0.59 12.94
N GLY A 142 9.11 0.49 13.82
CA GLY A 142 8.99 -0.14 15.14
C GLY A 142 10.11 -1.15 15.44
N ASP A 143 9.86 -2.07 16.36
CA ASP A 143 10.84 -3.08 16.82
C ASP A 143 11.29 -4.05 15.72
N ASP A 144 10.41 -4.35 14.76
CA ASP A 144 10.68 -5.22 13.62
C ASP A 144 11.05 -4.43 12.35
N LEU A 145 11.66 -3.25 12.51
CA LEU A 145 12.03 -2.38 11.40
C LEU A 145 12.87 -3.13 10.36
N ASP A 146 12.31 -3.21 9.15
CA ASP A 146 13.04 -3.57 7.94
C ASP A 146 12.82 -2.48 6.91
N THR A 147 13.92 -1.89 6.47
CA THR A 147 13.89 -0.76 5.54
C THR A 147 13.63 -1.20 4.10
N SER A 148 13.59 -2.49 3.78
CA SER A 148 13.51 -2.98 2.40
C SER A 148 12.25 -2.49 1.68
N GLU A 149 11.05 -2.63 2.28
CA GLU A 149 9.82 -2.10 1.67
C GLU A 149 9.85 -0.56 1.61
N ILE A 150 10.39 0.10 2.64
CA ILE A 150 10.50 1.57 2.69
C ILE A 150 11.35 2.10 1.54
N LEU A 151 12.49 1.46 1.26
CA LEU A 151 13.40 1.85 0.18
C LEU A 151 12.74 1.69 -1.19
N ILE A 152 12.10 0.54 -1.45
CA ILE A 152 11.39 0.30 -2.70
C ILE A 152 10.27 1.31 -2.92
N VAL A 153 9.49 1.62 -1.87
CA VAL A 153 8.44 2.65 -1.95
C VAL A 153 9.04 4.03 -2.20
N SER A 154 10.12 4.39 -1.50
CA SER A 154 10.82 5.66 -1.70
C SER A 154 11.32 5.81 -3.14
N GLU A 155 11.89 4.76 -3.73
CA GLU A 155 12.33 4.74 -5.12
C GLU A 155 11.16 4.89 -6.10
N ALA A 156 10.04 4.19 -5.86
CA ALA A 156 8.84 4.30 -6.67
C ALA A 156 8.30 5.74 -6.66
N LEU A 157 8.22 6.37 -5.48
CA LEU A 157 7.78 7.75 -5.31
C LEU A 157 8.69 8.76 -6.03
N GLN A 158 10.00 8.53 -6.10
CA GLN A 158 10.92 9.38 -6.86
C GLN A 158 10.70 9.33 -8.38
N ARG A 159 10.13 8.23 -8.90
CA ARG A 159 9.82 8.05 -10.32
C ARG A 159 8.46 8.61 -10.72
N ILE A 160 7.60 8.89 -9.74
CA ILE A 160 6.27 9.47 -9.95
C ILE A 160 6.40 11.00 -10.00
N SER A 161 5.86 11.63 -11.04
CA SER A 161 5.93 13.09 -11.21
C SER A 161 5.10 13.87 -10.19
N ARG A 162 4.08 13.25 -9.62
CA ARG A 162 3.24 13.85 -8.58
C ARG A 162 3.95 13.79 -7.21
N PRO A 163 4.13 14.93 -6.51
CA PRO A 163 4.73 14.91 -5.18
C PRO A 163 3.77 14.29 -4.17
N ILE A 164 4.22 13.23 -3.51
CA ILE A 164 3.50 12.57 -2.40
C ILE A 164 4.39 12.63 -1.16
N VAL A 165 3.89 13.23 -0.08
CA VAL A 165 4.56 13.21 1.22
C VAL A 165 4.43 11.80 1.81
N TYR A 166 5.57 11.21 2.15
CA TYR A 166 5.65 9.84 2.67
C TYR A 166 5.98 9.86 4.16
N SER A 167 5.01 9.45 4.98
CA SER A 167 5.11 9.38 6.44
C SER A 167 5.10 7.93 6.90
N LEU A 168 5.95 7.58 7.86
CA LEU A 168 6.12 6.21 8.37
C LEU A 168 5.55 6.07 9.79
N SER A 169 4.96 4.92 10.07
CA SER A 169 4.25 4.60 11.30
C SER A 169 4.36 3.08 11.61
N PRO A 170 4.17 2.66 12.88
CA PRO A 170 4.04 3.47 14.09
C PRO A 170 5.37 4.09 14.55
N HIS A 171 5.30 5.07 15.45
CA HIS A 171 6.48 5.52 16.19
C HIS A 171 6.75 4.58 17.37
N LEU A 172 8.02 4.33 17.69
CA LEU A 172 8.42 3.72 18.95
C LEU A 172 9.36 4.67 19.67
N GLU A 173 9.17 4.83 20.98
CA GLU A 173 9.94 5.74 21.85
C GLU A 173 11.47 5.49 21.79
N HIS A 174 11.91 4.30 21.34
CA HIS A 174 13.30 3.88 21.29
C HIS A 174 14.02 4.08 19.93
N THR A 175 13.35 4.49 18.84
CA THR A 175 13.96 4.48 17.49
C THR A 175 14.77 5.74 17.11
N LEU A 176 14.96 6.70 18.03
CA LEU A 176 15.61 7.99 17.75
C LEU A 176 17.16 7.97 17.65
N ARG A 177 17.81 6.85 17.31
CA ARG A 177 19.28 6.76 17.19
C ARG A 177 19.78 6.21 15.85
N GLN A 178 19.19 6.61 14.72
CA GLN A 178 19.71 6.25 13.39
C GLN A 178 20.09 7.50 12.58
N PRO A 179 21.39 7.74 12.30
CA PRO A 179 21.90 9.00 11.73
C PRO A 179 21.49 9.34 10.29
N TRP A 180 20.89 8.42 9.53
CA TRP A 180 20.77 8.49 8.07
C TRP A 180 19.36 8.76 7.53
N LEU A 181 18.42 9.27 8.35
CA LEU A 181 17.06 9.58 7.89
C LEU A 181 16.83 11.10 7.68
N PRO A 182 17.47 11.77 6.70
CA PRO A 182 17.06 13.11 6.32
C PRO A 182 15.78 13.01 5.46
N LYS A 183 14.73 13.70 5.90
CA LYS A 183 13.41 13.90 5.24
C LYS A 183 12.32 12.84 5.47
N LEU A 184 12.19 12.36 6.70
CA LEU A 184 10.99 11.66 7.14
C LEU A 184 10.24 12.49 8.17
N VAL A 185 9.00 12.84 7.86
CA VAL A 185 8.07 13.41 8.86
C VAL A 185 7.38 12.22 9.52
N ALA A 186 7.87 11.83 10.70
CA ALA A 186 7.14 10.96 11.60
C ALA A 186 5.94 11.73 12.17
N GLY A 187 4.75 11.15 12.12
CA GLY A 187 3.50 11.76 12.61
C GLY A 187 2.49 10.73 13.10
#